data_AF-A0A317EAR2-F1
#
_entry.id   AF-A0A317EAR2-F1
#
_cell.length_a   1.000
_cell.length_b   1.000
_cell.length_c   1.000
_cell.angle_alpha   90.00
_cell.angle_beta   90.00
_cell.angle_gamma   90.00
#
_symmetry.space_group_name_H-M   'P 1'
#
loop_
_entity.id
_entity.type
_entity.pdbx_description
1 polymer ?
#
loop_
_entity_poly.entity_id
_entity_poly.type
_entity_poly.pdbx_seq_one_letter_code
_entity_poly.pdbx_strand_id
1 'polypeptide(L)'
;MPWPTRAMPPASRSWNGWGCAIPGCAGPMASCSPACSAGTDYHPGNCRRPWPRSPLPISRRKERPMPLPFASALVALLLAGMGIAAFARPAALLAPLGLAAGTADARNEIQAVYGGFGLAMAAMLVAPLWLPELGRGPALMVAAALAGMAGGRIVATLREGGIGRLPALFLGLEAAGAALLLL
;
A
#
# COMPACT_ATOMS: atom_id res chain seq x y z
N MET A 1 -54.97 2.89 17.90
CA MET A 1 -54.50 4.21 17.42
C MET A 1 -54.20 4.09 15.93
N PRO A 2 -55.07 4.61 15.04
CA PRO A 2 -54.87 4.59 13.60
C PRO A 2 -54.14 5.88 13.14
N TRP A 3 -53.25 5.75 12.17
CA TRP A 3 -52.55 6.87 11.53
C TRP A 3 -53.46 7.56 10.49
N PRO A 4 -53.36 8.89 10.30
CA PRO A 4 -54.21 9.61 9.35
C PRO A 4 -53.68 9.50 7.92
N THR A 5 -54.53 9.04 7.00
CA THR A 5 -54.32 9.14 5.55
C THR A 5 -54.50 10.58 5.09
N ARG A 6 -53.41 11.25 4.70
CA ARG A 6 -53.47 12.56 4.06
C ARG A 6 -53.71 12.38 2.56
N ALA A 7 -54.86 12.85 2.08
CA ALA A 7 -55.18 12.95 0.67
C ALA A 7 -54.24 13.94 -0.05
N MET A 8 -53.80 13.60 -1.26
CA MET A 8 -53.09 14.52 -2.15
C MET A 8 -54.05 15.56 -2.73
N PRO A 9 -53.67 16.86 -2.81
CA PRO A 9 -54.44 17.84 -3.58
C PRO A 9 -54.17 17.67 -5.09
N PRO A 10 -55.12 18.03 -5.96
CA PRO A 10 -54.95 17.96 -7.41
C PRO A 10 -53.97 19.02 -7.89
N ALA A 11 -53.12 18.63 -8.85
CA ALA A 11 -52.18 19.53 -9.51
C ALA A 11 -52.93 20.55 -10.39
N SER A 12 -53.18 21.75 -9.86
CA SER A 12 -53.55 22.90 -10.69
C SER A 12 -52.30 23.47 -11.33
N ARG A 13 -52.23 23.30 -12.66
CA ARG A 13 -51.28 24.01 -13.53
C ARG A 13 -51.68 25.49 -13.55
N SER A 14 -50.78 26.38 -13.16
CA SER A 14 -50.73 27.74 -13.71
C SER A 14 -49.31 28.02 -14.19
N TRP A 15 -49.17 28.07 -15.51
CA TRP A 15 -47.94 28.43 -16.22
C TRP A 15 -47.82 29.94 -16.25
N ASN A 16 -46.88 30.49 -15.48
CA ASN A 16 -46.60 31.92 -15.46
C ASN A 16 -45.33 32.19 -16.29
N GLY A 17 -45.44 32.08 -17.62
CA GLY A 17 -44.73 32.90 -18.62
C GLY A 17 -43.20 33.09 -18.62
N TRP A 18 -42.41 32.55 -17.69
CA TRP A 18 -40.96 32.79 -17.65
C TRP A 18 -40.20 31.48 -17.93
N GLY A 19 -39.58 31.41 -19.11
CA GLY A 19 -38.79 30.27 -19.55
C GLY A 19 -37.58 29.99 -18.64
N CYS A 20 -37.24 28.71 -18.47
CA CYS A 20 -36.00 28.31 -17.81
C CYS A 20 -34.80 28.66 -18.69
N ALA A 21 -34.07 29.71 -18.35
CA ALA A 21 -32.74 29.99 -18.90
C ALA A 21 -31.70 29.09 -18.21
N ILE A 22 -31.52 27.87 -18.71
CA ILE A 22 -30.36 27.02 -18.37
C ILE A 22 -29.52 26.83 -19.63
N PRO A 23 -28.20 27.09 -19.60
CA PRO A 23 -27.34 26.83 -20.75
C PRO A 23 -27.30 25.32 -21.03
N GLY A 24 -27.81 24.92 -22.21
CA GLY A 24 -27.75 23.53 -22.69
C GLY A 24 -29.05 22.94 -23.25
N CYS A 25 -30.20 23.61 -23.08
CA CYS A 25 -31.47 23.14 -23.64
C CYS A 25 -31.84 23.97 -24.89
N ALA A 26 -31.45 23.51 -26.08
CA ALA A 26 -31.87 24.11 -27.35
C ALA A 26 -32.92 23.22 -28.02
N GLY A 27 -34.17 23.71 -28.15
CA GLY A 27 -35.20 23.08 -28.97
C GLY A 27 -36.63 23.59 -28.66
N PRO A 28 -37.47 23.90 -29.67
CA PRO A 28 -38.80 24.50 -29.50
C PRO A 28 -39.91 23.56 -29.02
N MET A 29 -39.57 22.35 -28.56
CA MET A 29 -40.51 21.42 -27.91
C MET A 29 -39.80 20.68 -26.76
N ALA A 30 -39.21 21.42 -25.84
CA ALA A 30 -38.74 20.84 -24.59
C ALA A 30 -39.95 20.67 -23.65
N SER A 31 -40.61 19.52 -23.73
CA SER A 31 -41.38 19.00 -22.63
C SER A 31 -40.44 18.84 -21.43
N CYS A 32 -40.48 19.77 -20.47
CA CYS A 32 -39.92 19.56 -19.14
C CYS A 32 -40.76 18.48 -18.43
N SER A 33 -40.57 17.22 -18.82
CA SER A 33 -41.00 16.07 -18.05
C SER A 33 -39.83 15.52 -17.23
N PRO A 34 -40.09 14.99 -16.03
CA PRO A 34 -39.09 14.75 -15.01
C PRO A 34 -38.35 13.46 -15.32
N ALA A 35 -37.43 13.50 -16.28
CA ALA A 35 -36.48 12.42 -16.48
C ALA A 35 -35.32 12.55 -15.48
N CYS A 36 -35.62 12.47 -14.19
CA CYS A 36 -34.67 11.86 -13.26
C CYS A 36 -34.83 10.34 -13.45
N SER A 37 -34.03 9.81 -14.35
CA SER A 37 -33.97 8.39 -14.69
C SER A 37 -33.76 7.54 -13.44
N ALA A 38 -34.56 6.47 -13.36
CA ALA A 38 -34.55 5.38 -12.39
C ALA A 38 -33.26 5.22 -11.57
N GLY A 39 -33.35 5.43 -10.26
CA GLY A 39 -32.36 4.90 -9.30
C GLY A 39 -31.82 5.87 -8.24
N THR A 40 -32.36 7.09 -8.12
CA THR A 40 -31.92 8.06 -7.10
C THR A 40 -32.97 8.27 -6.01
N ASP A 41 -32.56 8.12 -4.75
CA ASP A 41 -33.32 8.54 -3.57
C ASP A 41 -33.73 10.03 -3.69
N TYR A 42 -35.02 10.30 -3.52
CA TYR A 42 -35.60 11.63 -3.71
C TYR A 42 -35.33 12.53 -2.50
N HIS A 43 -34.32 13.40 -2.60
CA HIS A 43 -34.16 14.55 -1.70
C HIS A 43 -34.59 15.84 -2.43
N PRO A 44 -35.60 16.58 -1.94
CA PRO A 44 -36.02 17.83 -2.57
C PRO A 44 -34.91 18.87 -2.46
N GLY A 45 -34.42 19.36 -3.60
CA GLY A 45 -33.55 20.53 -3.69
C GLY A 45 -32.06 20.28 -3.98
N ASN A 46 -31.62 19.05 -4.28
CA ASN A 46 -30.21 18.83 -4.64
C ASN A 46 -30.04 17.75 -5.72
N CYS A 47 -29.91 18.16 -6.98
CA CYS A 47 -29.36 17.30 -8.04
C CYS A 47 -27.85 17.17 -7.83
N ARG A 48 -27.42 16.49 -6.76
CA ARG A 48 -26.04 16.03 -6.68
C ARG A 48 -25.89 14.92 -7.71
N ARG A 49 -24.94 15.08 -8.63
CA ARG A 49 -24.53 14.02 -9.55
C ARG A 49 -24.35 12.74 -8.71
N PRO A 50 -25.00 11.61 -9.05
CA PRO A 50 -24.67 10.36 -8.40
C PRO A 50 -23.17 10.16 -8.57
N TRP A 51 -22.46 10.01 -7.45
CA TRP A 51 -21.07 9.58 -7.50
C TRP A 51 -21.01 8.36 -8.43
N PRO A 52 -20.09 8.31 -9.41
CA PRO A 52 -19.96 7.14 -10.26
C PRO A 52 -19.67 5.94 -9.35
N ARG A 53 -20.66 5.06 -9.17
CA ARG A 53 -20.55 3.80 -8.42
C ARG A 53 -19.84 2.72 -9.25
N SER A 54 -19.13 3.10 -10.30
CA SER A 54 -18.18 2.18 -10.92
C SER A 54 -16.94 2.16 -10.02
N PRO A 55 -16.57 1.00 -9.42
CA PRO A 55 -15.17 0.80 -9.12
C PRO A 55 -14.45 1.08 -10.43
N LEU A 56 -13.52 2.04 -10.43
CA LEU A 56 -12.66 2.27 -11.59
C LEU A 56 -12.20 0.89 -12.07
N PRO A 57 -12.30 0.56 -13.37
CA PRO A 57 -11.76 -0.69 -13.86
C PRO A 57 -10.25 -0.61 -13.61
N ILE A 58 -9.81 -1.19 -12.49
CA ILE A 58 -8.41 -1.52 -12.25
C ILE A 58 -8.13 -2.48 -13.38
N SER A 59 -7.54 -1.95 -14.45
CA SER A 59 -7.15 -2.75 -15.58
C SER A 59 -6.20 -3.79 -15.00
N ARG A 60 -6.67 -5.03 -14.86
CA ARG A 60 -5.80 -6.18 -14.62
C ARG A 60 -4.91 -6.25 -15.84
N ARG A 61 -3.79 -5.54 -15.78
CA ARG A 61 -2.70 -5.66 -16.74
C ARG A 61 -2.35 -7.14 -16.68
N LYS A 62 -2.69 -7.87 -17.74
CA LYS A 62 -2.46 -9.32 -17.88
C LYS A 62 -1.08 -9.64 -17.31
N GLU A 63 -1.08 -10.18 -16.10
CA GLU A 63 0.13 -10.38 -15.31
C GLU A 63 0.90 -11.47 -16.04
N ARG A 64 1.90 -11.06 -16.81
CA ARG A 64 2.89 -12.01 -17.29
C ARG A 64 3.52 -12.59 -16.02
N PRO A 65 3.64 -13.92 -15.88
CA PRO A 65 4.43 -14.47 -14.79
C PRO A 65 5.82 -13.85 -14.91
N MET A 66 6.10 -12.89 -14.04
CA MET A 66 7.41 -12.27 -14.01
C MET A 66 8.31 -13.35 -13.41
N PRO A 67 9.29 -13.90 -14.17
CA PRO A 67 10.30 -14.74 -13.54
C PRO A 67 10.86 -13.93 -12.37
N LEU A 68 11.07 -14.59 -11.22
CA LEU A 68 11.54 -13.88 -10.03
C LEU A 68 12.78 -13.08 -10.43
N PRO A 69 12.77 -11.74 -10.32
CA PRO A 69 13.92 -10.98 -10.74
C PRO A 69 15.10 -11.48 -9.91
N PHE A 70 16.23 -11.73 -10.57
CA PHE A 70 17.44 -12.26 -9.94
C PHE A 70 17.80 -11.49 -8.66
N ALA A 71 17.55 -10.17 -8.67
CA ALA A 71 17.59 -9.27 -7.52
C ALA A 71 16.83 -9.80 -6.28
N SER A 72 15.54 -10.12 -6.41
CA SER A 72 14.72 -10.60 -5.30
C SER A 72 15.20 -11.94 -4.77
N ALA A 73 15.64 -12.84 -5.66
CA ALA A 73 16.18 -14.14 -5.26
C ALA A 73 17.48 -13.99 -4.46
N LEU A 74 18.40 -13.16 -4.96
CA LEU A 74 19.68 -12.89 -4.29
C LEU A 74 19.46 -12.27 -2.91
N VAL A 75 18.64 -11.22 -2.81
CA VAL A 75 18.36 -10.54 -1.53
C VAL A 75 17.62 -11.48 -0.57
N ALA A 76 16.67 -12.30 -1.06
CA ALA A 76 15.99 -13.29 -0.24
C ALA A 76 16.97 -14.32 0.34
N LEU A 77 17.94 -14.80 -0.44
CA LEU A 77 18.97 -15.73 0.03
C LEU A 77 19.86 -15.10 1.11
N LEU A 78 20.25 -13.84 0.96
CA LEU A 78 21.05 -13.13 1.95
C LEU A 78 20.29 -12.94 3.27
N LEU A 79 19.01 -12.52 3.18
CA LEU A 79 18.14 -12.37 4.35
C LEU A 79 17.88 -13.73 5.03
N ALA A 80 17.64 -14.79 4.25
CA ALA A 80 17.45 -16.13 4.79
C ALA A 80 18.71 -16.66 5.45
N GLY A 81 19.88 -16.46 4.84
CA GLY A 81 21.17 -16.85 5.40
C GLY A 81 21.45 -16.16 6.74
N MET A 82 21.21 -14.85 6.82
CA MET A 82 21.30 -14.09 8.07
C MET A 82 20.29 -14.63 9.11
N GLY A 83 19.04 -14.89 8.71
CA GLY A 83 18.01 -15.38 9.61
C GLY A 83 18.31 -16.76 10.18
N ILE A 84 18.80 -17.67 9.35
CA ILE A 84 19.28 -19.00 9.79
C ILE A 84 20.46 -18.84 10.74
N ALA A 85 21.42 -17.96 10.43
CA ALA A 85 22.57 -17.70 11.30
C ALA A 85 22.15 -17.15 12.68
N ALA A 86 21.11 -16.31 12.73
CA ALA A 86 20.57 -15.78 13.98
C ALA A 86 19.98 -16.86 14.89
N PHE A 87 19.33 -17.88 14.33
CA PHE A 87 18.87 -19.05 15.10
C PHE A 87 20.00 -20.01 15.46
N ALA A 88 20.95 -20.24 14.55
CA ALA A 88 22.03 -21.19 14.76
C ALA A 88 23.06 -20.69 15.80
N ARG A 89 23.39 -19.39 15.79
CA ARG A 89 24.44 -18.80 16.65
C ARG A 89 24.05 -17.39 17.13
N PRO A 90 22.96 -17.24 17.93
CA PRO A 90 22.45 -15.93 18.33
C PRO A 90 23.47 -15.08 19.10
N ALA A 91 24.28 -15.71 19.96
CA ALA A 91 25.26 -14.99 20.76
C ALA A 91 26.42 -14.39 19.94
N ALA A 92 26.72 -14.97 18.78
CA ALA A 92 27.86 -14.57 17.95
C ALA A 92 27.47 -13.59 16.85
N LEU A 93 26.19 -13.48 16.50
CA LEU A 93 25.74 -12.74 15.32
C LEU A 93 26.12 -11.25 15.37
N LEU A 94 25.88 -10.61 16.52
CA LEU A 94 26.13 -9.18 16.72
C LEU A 94 27.43 -8.89 17.48
N ALA A 95 28.18 -9.93 17.89
CA ALA A 95 29.45 -9.76 18.58
C ALA A 95 30.49 -8.94 17.77
N PRO A 96 30.61 -9.09 16.43
CA PRO A 96 31.47 -8.23 15.61
C PRO A 96 31.08 -6.75 15.60
N LEU A 97 29.84 -6.43 16.00
CA LEU A 97 29.34 -5.07 16.16
C LEU A 97 29.51 -4.54 17.59
N GLY A 98 30.16 -5.29 18.48
CA GLY A 98 30.34 -4.94 19.89
C GLY A 98 29.10 -5.19 20.74
N LEU A 99 28.06 -5.84 20.22
CA LEU A 99 26.83 -6.15 20.94
C LEU A 99 26.90 -7.57 21.51
N ALA A 100 27.12 -7.67 22.82
CA ALA A 100 27.17 -8.94 23.53
C ALA A 100 25.76 -9.42 23.90
N ALA A 101 25.36 -10.60 23.40
CA ALA A 101 24.09 -11.24 23.78
C ALA A 101 24.32 -12.31 24.86
N GLY A 102 24.70 -11.83 26.06
CA GLY A 102 25.01 -12.68 27.22
C GLY A 102 23.79 -13.24 27.94
N THR A 103 22.60 -12.65 27.74
CA THR A 103 21.36 -13.05 28.42
C THR A 103 20.45 -13.88 27.51
N ALA A 104 19.49 -14.61 28.10
CA ALA A 104 18.45 -15.29 27.33
C ALA A 104 17.60 -14.29 26.53
N ASP A 105 17.21 -13.18 27.16
CA ASP A 105 16.38 -12.15 26.52
C ASP A 105 17.07 -11.50 25.32
N ALA A 106 18.36 -11.17 25.43
CA ALA A 106 19.12 -10.62 24.31
C ALA A 106 19.20 -11.60 23.13
N ARG A 107 19.37 -12.90 23.42
CA ARG A 107 19.37 -13.94 22.37
C ARG A 107 17.98 -14.16 21.78
N ASN A 108 16.93 -13.99 22.57
CA ASN A 108 15.55 -14.06 22.08
C ASN A 108 15.25 -12.89 21.13
N GLU A 109 15.68 -11.68 21.48
CA GLU A 109 15.55 -10.50 20.62
C GLU A 109 16.28 -10.69 19.29
N ILE A 110 17.51 -11.21 19.33
CA ILE A 110 18.27 -11.50 18.10
C ILE A 110 17.54 -12.50 17.20
N GLN A 111 17.00 -13.56 17.78
CA GLN A 111 16.27 -14.58 17.04
C GLN A 111 14.95 -14.06 16.48
N ALA A 112 14.25 -13.17 17.18
CA ALA A 112 13.03 -12.55 16.68
C ALA A 112 13.31 -11.60 15.52
N VAL A 113 14.22 -10.63 15.71
CA VAL A 113 14.44 -9.52 14.78
C VAL A 113 15.36 -9.88 13.62
N TYR A 114 16.47 -10.58 13.88
CA TYR A 114 17.39 -10.97 12.80
C TYR A 114 17.06 -12.35 12.24
N GLY A 115 16.47 -13.23 13.05
CA GLY A 115 16.02 -14.57 12.65
C GLY A 115 14.67 -14.56 11.95
N GLY A 116 13.60 -14.54 12.74
CA GLY A 116 12.22 -14.70 12.26
C GLY A 116 11.81 -13.64 11.25
N PHE A 117 12.07 -12.36 11.55
CA PHE A 117 11.76 -11.27 10.63
C PHE A 117 12.57 -11.34 9.32
N GLY A 118 13.87 -11.69 9.38
CA GLY A 118 14.69 -11.89 8.19
C GLY A 118 14.15 -13.00 7.28
N LEU A 119 13.77 -14.15 7.87
CA LEU A 119 13.14 -15.25 7.13
C LEU A 119 11.78 -14.87 6.55
N ALA A 120 10.95 -14.12 7.29
CA ALA A 120 9.67 -13.65 6.80
C ALA A 120 9.83 -12.71 5.59
N MET A 121 10.81 -11.79 5.63
CA MET A 121 11.11 -10.91 4.50
C MET A 121 11.63 -11.68 3.28
N ALA A 122 12.49 -12.68 3.49
CA ALA A 122 12.93 -13.58 2.43
C ALA A 122 11.76 -14.32 1.79
N ALA A 123 10.83 -14.85 2.60
CA ALA A 123 9.61 -15.51 2.14
C ALA A 123 8.71 -14.56 1.34
N MET A 124 8.54 -13.31 1.80
CA MET A 124 7.75 -12.31 1.07
C MET A 124 8.36 -11.94 -0.28
N LEU A 125 9.69 -11.90 -0.41
CA LEU A 125 10.35 -11.65 -1.71
C LEU A 125 10.13 -12.78 -2.72
N VAL A 126 9.94 -14.02 -2.26
CA VAL A 126 9.65 -15.17 -3.14
C VAL A 126 8.15 -15.46 -3.29
N ALA A 127 7.30 -14.90 -2.43
CA ALA A 127 5.86 -15.09 -2.45
C ALA A 127 5.19 -14.84 -3.83
N PRO A 128 5.65 -13.87 -4.67
CA PRO A 128 5.10 -13.67 -6.00
C PRO A 128 5.18 -14.89 -6.94
N LEU A 129 6.00 -15.91 -6.65
CA LEU A 129 6.00 -17.19 -7.39
C LEU A 129 4.68 -17.94 -7.28
N TRP A 130 4.03 -17.84 -6.12
CA TRP A 130 2.77 -18.52 -5.82
C TRP A 130 1.58 -17.57 -5.82
N LEU A 131 1.84 -16.27 -5.60
CA LEU A 131 0.84 -15.22 -5.51
C LEU A 131 1.19 -14.07 -6.48
N PRO A 132 0.97 -14.23 -7.80
CA PRO A 132 1.36 -13.25 -8.82
C PRO A 132 0.79 -11.85 -8.59
N GLU A 133 -0.41 -11.79 -7.99
CA GLU A 133 -1.14 -10.55 -7.67
C GLU A 133 -0.36 -9.63 -6.70
N LEU A 134 0.67 -10.14 -5.99
CA LEU A 134 1.57 -9.33 -5.16
C LEU A 134 2.53 -8.47 -5.99
N GLY A 135 2.81 -8.86 -7.24
CA GLY A 135 3.69 -8.13 -8.16
C GLY A 135 5.04 -7.73 -7.54
N ARG A 136 5.40 -6.45 -7.68
CA ARG A 136 6.63 -5.85 -7.10
C ARG A 136 6.44 -5.33 -5.66
N GLY A 137 5.24 -5.47 -5.08
CA GLY A 137 4.91 -4.93 -3.75
C GLY A 137 5.89 -5.35 -2.65
N PRO A 138 6.16 -6.66 -2.48
CA PRO A 138 7.14 -7.13 -1.50
C PRO A 138 8.55 -6.57 -1.71
N ALA A 139 9.00 -6.48 -2.96
CA ALA A 139 10.31 -5.91 -3.29
C ALA A 139 10.41 -4.42 -2.92
N LEU A 140 9.36 -3.64 -3.18
CA LEU A 140 9.30 -2.23 -2.78
C LEU A 140 9.34 -2.06 -1.26
N MET A 141 8.60 -2.90 -0.53
CA MET A 141 8.57 -2.85 0.93
C MET A 141 9.93 -3.19 1.53
N VAL A 142 10.58 -4.25 1.04
CA VAL A 142 11.93 -4.63 1.50
C VAL A 142 12.97 -3.59 1.10
N ALA A 143 12.89 -3.02 -0.10
CA ALA A 143 13.78 -1.94 -0.54
C ALA A 143 13.66 -0.72 0.39
N ALA A 144 12.43 -0.32 0.75
CA ALA A 144 12.20 0.77 1.70
C ALA A 144 12.77 0.46 3.09
N ALA A 145 12.62 -0.77 3.57
CA ALA A 145 13.18 -1.20 4.85
C ALA A 145 14.73 -1.15 4.85
N LEU A 146 15.37 -1.65 3.78
CA LEU A 146 16.82 -1.59 3.60
C LEU A 146 17.32 -0.13 3.54
N ALA A 147 16.64 0.72 2.77
CA ALA A 147 16.95 2.15 2.70
C ALA A 147 16.81 2.85 4.06
N GLY A 148 15.81 2.47 4.85
CA GLY A 148 15.62 2.96 6.22
C GLY A 148 16.78 2.58 7.14
N MET A 149 17.29 1.34 7.07
CA MET A 149 18.45 0.91 7.85
C MET A 149 19.72 1.67 7.44
N ALA A 150 19.96 1.81 6.14
CA ALA A 150 21.06 2.61 5.61
C ALA A 150 20.97 4.07 6.10
N GLY A 151 19.79 4.68 5.99
CA GLY A 151 19.52 6.02 6.49
C GLY A 151 19.76 6.16 7.99
N GLY A 152 19.34 5.18 8.79
CA GLY A 152 19.59 5.13 10.23
C GLY A 152 21.08 5.14 10.56
N ARG A 153 21.91 4.39 9.83
CA ARG A 153 23.36 4.40 9.99
C ARG A 153 23.99 5.73 9.59
N ILE A 154 23.50 6.39 8.54
CA ILE A 154 23.96 7.73 8.16
C ILE A 154 23.66 8.72 9.29
N VAL A 155 22.44 8.72 9.82
CA VAL A 155 22.07 9.58 10.96
C VAL A 155 22.93 9.30 12.18
N ALA A 156 23.19 8.03 12.51
CA ALA A 156 24.08 7.66 13.62
C ALA A 156 25.51 8.18 13.38
N THR A 157 26.04 8.01 12.17
CA THR A 157 27.38 8.51 11.77
C THR A 157 27.49 10.03 11.95
N LEU A 158 26.45 10.78 11.56
CA LEU A 158 26.40 12.23 11.71
C LEU A 158 26.35 12.67 13.18
N ARG A 159 25.73 11.87 14.05
CA ARG A 159 25.60 12.16 15.49
C ARG A 159 26.84 11.77 16.29
N GLU A 160 27.48 10.66 15.92
CA GLU A 160 28.58 10.04 16.68
C GLU A 160 29.96 10.37 16.09
N GLY A 161 30.03 11.02 14.94
CA GLY A 161 31.28 11.55 14.36
C GLY A 161 32.11 10.53 13.58
N GLY A 162 31.57 9.34 13.29
CA GLY A 162 32.27 8.31 12.53
C GLY A 162 31.48 7.01 12.41
N ILE A 163 31.97 6.12 11.55
CA ILE A 163 31.39 4.79 11.34
C ILE A 163 32.49 3.73 11.34
N GLY A 164 32.28 2.65 12.11
CA GLY A 164 33.19 1.51 12.10
C GLY A 164 33.18 0.79 10.74
N ARG A 165 34.24 0.03 10.44
CA ARG A 165 34.38 -0.68 9.14
C ARG A 165 33.24 -1.67 8.87
N LEU A 166 32.81 -2.42 9.88
CA LEU A 166 31.70 -3.37 9.77
C LEU A 166 30.35 -2.67 9.55
N PRO A 167 29.93 -1.69 10.38
CA PRO A 167 28.74 -0.89 10.10
C PRO A 167 28.76 -0.19 8.73
N ALA A 168 29.92 0.25 8.25
CA ALA A 168 30.07 0.84 6.92
C ALA A 168 29.85 -0.18 5.79
N LEU A 169 30.33 -1.42 5.98
CA LEU A 169 30.03 -2.52 5.04
C LEU A 169 28.52 -2.79 5.01
N PHE A 170 27.86 -2.86 6.17
CA PHE A 170 26.41 -3.05 6.22
C PHE A 170 25.65 -1.91 5.56
N LEU A 171 26.06 -0.65 5.77
CA LEU A 171 25.51 0.49 5.06
C LEU A 171 25.60 0.31 3.54
N GLY A 172 26.75 -0.13 3.03
CA GLY A 172 26.94 -0.42 1.60
C GLY A 172 26.02 -1.54 1.10
N LEU A 173 25.91 -2.64 1.86
CA LEU A 173 25.03 -3.77 1.52
C LEU A 173 23.54 -3.38 1.55
N GLU A 174 23.12 -2.61 2.54
CA GLU A 174 21.75 -2.12 2.69
C GLU A 174 21.38 -1.18 1.53
N ALA A 175 22.25 -0.23 1.19
CA ALA A 175 22.04 0.67 0.06
C ALA A 175 22.04 -0.06 -1.30
N ALA A 176 22.99 -0.99 -1.50
CA ALA A 176 23.07 -1.78 -2.72
C ALA A 176 21.85 -2.70 -2.89
N GLY A 177 21.42 -3.37 -1.81
CA GLY A 177 20.22 -4.21 -1.83
C GLY A 177 18.94 -3.41 -2.10
N ALA A 178 18.81 -2.23 -1.49
CA ALA A 178 17.69 -1.33 -1.77
C ALA A 178 17.67 -0.89 -3.24
N ALA A 179 18.80 -0.44 -3.78
CA ALA A 179 18.91 -0.05 -5.18
C ALA A 179 18.59 -1.23 -6.12
N LEU A 180 19.16 -2.41 -5.85
CA LEU A 180 18.96 -3.60 -6.67
C LEU A 180 17.49 -4.05 -6.75
N LEU A 181 16.72 -3.87 -5.69
CA LEU A 181 15.28 -4.19 -5.68
C LEU A 181 14.41 -3.13 -6.39
N LEU A 182 14.90 -1.90 -6.52
CA LEU A 182 14.19 -0.80 -7.19
C LEU A 182 14.40 -0.78 -8.72
N LEU A 183 15.47 -1.41 -9.21
CA LEU A 183 15.74 -1.61 -10.64
C LEU A 183 14.85 -2.75 -11.18
#